data_AF-A0A1Y3MZK2-F1
#
_entry.id   AF-A0A1Y3MZK2-F1
#
_cell.length_a   1.000
_cell.length_b   1.000
_cell.length_c   1.000
_cell.angle_alpha   90.00
_cell.angle_beta   90.00
_cell.angle_gamma   90.00
#
_symmetry.space_group_name_H-M   'P 1'
#
loop_
_entity.id
_entity.type
_entity.pdbx_description
1 polymer ?
#
loop_
_entity_poly.entity_id
_entity_poly.type
_entity_poly.pdbx_seq_one_letter_code
_entity_poly.pdbx_strand_id
1 'polypeptide(L)'
;MIYLNIVLKPIIKYSISTEAKSLTMFGKIPKACIDEMIKKYEAQVKFLSENFDDDELNEQQDDNDDNNKKNKKNDLAIINDNELTSFTSQHPTFWAYLYFIFGLLIILIPISLIYVPIISFKTDLLNNMNYQINSAKKGYYVNQMVLYSYEQFFNDEYTYVKYETQRKLDEYLTLLEENNREFLENGNKASVHSYAKINHISNEQGCVRKSIYEDECSKRVYDSTYGYTQEIADVPYNLKMNEYLAVIKRFIRDISDFSPQGNFFNENDLNSQINNAINNKFIKYQKALKDDIFGAIYRINELFLTFIYSFINKCVVQAFIIYIIALIAMFICYRFLFIKVKSAKEKELEYLSFFIFIVPQFYIKNNESYQRFLETGQVEED
;
A
#
# COMPACT_ATOMS: atom_id res chain seq x y z
N MET A 1 -14.26 -11.74 4.69
CA MET A 1 -14.95 -13.06 4.71
C MET A 1 -16.39 -13.02 4.14
N ILE A 2 -17.13 -11.91 4.31
CA ILE A 2 -18.51 -11.75 3.80
C ILE A 2 -18.59 -11.75 2.26
N TYR A 3 -17.61 -11.14 1.57
CA TYR A 3 -17.56 -11.06 0.10
C TYR A 3 -17.44 -12.42 -0.61
N LEU A 4 -16.69 -13.36 -0.02
CA LEU A 4 -16.52 -14.71 -0.55
C LEU A 4 -17.84 -15.48 -0.53
N ASN A 5 -18.67 -15.27 0.51
CA ASN A 5 -19.95 -15.95 0.64
C ASN A 5 -21.06 -15.36 -0.23
N ILE A 6 -21.00 -14.06 -0.55
CA ILE A 6 -22.07 -13.40 -1.34
C ILE A 6 -21.85 -13.57 -2.84
N VAL A 7 -20.59 -13.56 -3.31
CA VAL A 7 -20.29 -13.60 -4.75
C VAL A 7 -19.91 -15.01 -5.21
N LEU A 8 -19.04 -15.70 -4.47
CA LEU A 8 -18.51 -17.00 -4.90
C LEU A 8 -19.54 -18.13 -4.77
N LYS A 9 -20.35 -18.09 -3.69
CA LYS A 9 -21.35 -19.12 -3.39
C LYS A 9 -22.46 -19.24 -4.45
N PRO A 10 -23.04 -18.15 -4.98
CA PRO A 10 -23.96 -18.25 -6.11
C PRO A 10 -23.26 -18.77 -7.37
N ILE A 11 -22.03 -18.31 -7.67
CA ILE A 11 -21.28 -18.76 -8.86
C ILE A 11 -21.05 -20.28 -8.82
N ILE A 12 -20.58 -20.81 -7.68
CA ILE A 12 -20.36 -22.26 -7.48
C ILE A 12 -21.68 -23.03 -7.59
N LYS A 13 -22.75 -22.53 -6.94
CA LYS A 13 -24.08 -23.17 -6.99
C LYS A 13 -24.63 -23.23 -8.42
N TYR A 14 -24.42 -22.18 -9.21
CA TYR A 14 -24.83 -22.14 -10.60
C TYR A 14 -23.96 -23.04 -11.48
N SER A 15 -22.64 -23.07 -11.30
CA SER A 15 -21.74 -23.96 -12.05
C SER A 15 -22.12 -25.44 -11.86
N ILE A 16 -22.33 -25.84 -10.60
CA ILE A 16 -22.77 -27.21 -10.27
C ILE A 16 -24.15 -27.51 -10.86
N SER A 17 -25.06 -26.53 -10.88
CA SER A 17 -26.37 -26.71 -11.51
C SER A 17 -26.29 -26.87 -13.03
N THR A 18 -25.38 -26.18 -13.70
CA THR A 18 -25.20 -26.28 -15.15
C THR A 18 -24.57 -27.62 -15.52
N GLU A 19 -23.58 -28.06 -14.75
CA GLU A 19 -22.91 -29.35 -14.92
C GLU A 19 -23.85 -30.53 -14.61
N ALA A 20 -24.68 -30.43 -13.57
CA ALA A 20 -25.70 -31.43 -13.31
C ALA A 20 -26.74 -31.50 -14.44
N LYS A 21 -27.14 -30.35 -15.01
CA LYS A 21 -28.09 -30.32 -16.14
C LYS A 21 -27.48 -30.91 -17.41
N SER A 22 -26.22 -30.63 -17.72
CA SER A 22 -25.53 -31.23 -18.86
C SER A 22 -25.37 -32.75 -18.69
N LEU A 23 -25.02 -33.23 -17.49
CA LEU A 23 -24.96 -34.68 -17.20
C LEU A 23 -26.34 -35.36 -17.28
N THR A 24 -27.42 -34.70 -16.85
CA THR A 24 -28.78 -35.25 -17.01
C THR A 24 -29.24 -35.32 -18.46
N MET A 25 -28.65 -34.53 -19.38
CA MET A 25 -28.92 -34.69 -20.82
C MET A 25 -28.32 -36.01 -21.35
N PHE A 26 -27.14 -36.42 -20.87
CA PHE A 26 -26.54 -37.71 -21.23
C PHE A 26 -27.28 -38.91 -20.60
N GLY A 27 -27.82 -38.74 -19.38
CA GLY A 27 -28.62 -39.78 -18.72
C GLY A 27 -29.96 -40.11 -19.41
N LYS A 28 -30.41 -39.28 -20.36
CA LYS A 28 -31.63 -39.51 -21.15
C LYS A 28 -31.39 -40.25 -22.46
N ILE A 29 -30.13 -40.55 -22.80
CA ILE A 29 -29.78 -41.33 -23.99
C ILE A 29 -29.98 -42.81 -23.65
N PRO A 30 -30.86 -43.54 -24.36
CA PRO A 30 -31.07 -44.96 -24.10
C PRO A 30 -29.76 -45.73 -24.27
N LYS A 31 -29.43 -46.66 -23.35
CA LYS A 31 -28.20 -47.48 -23.44
C LYS A 31 -28.02 -48.14 -24.80
N ALA A 32 -29.13 -48.57 -25.42
CA ALA A 32 -29.13 -49.14 -26.76
C ALA A 32 -28.54 -48.20 -27.83
N CYS A 33 -28.73 -46.88 -27.72
CA CYS A 33 -28.14 -45.91 -28.66
C CYS A 33 -26.64 -45.71 -28.42
N ILE A 34 -26.17 -45.85 -27.18
CA ILE A 34 -24.74 -45.79 -26.85
C ILE A 34 -24.04 -47.05 -27.36
N ASP A 35 -24.65 -48.22 -27.17
CA ASP A 35 -24.12 -49.50 -27.67
C ASP A 35 -24.11 -49.56 -29.21
N GLU A 36 -25.10 -48.95 -29.88
CA GLU A 36 -25.11 -48.81 -31.34
C GLU A 36 -24.01 -47.85 -31.84
N MET A 37 -23.76 -46.75 -31.12
CA MET A 37 -22.66 -45.83 -31.44
C MET A 37 -21.29 -46.50 -31.28
N ILE A 38 -21.08 -47.28 -30.22
CA ILE A 38 -19.85 -48.04 -29.99
C ILE A 38 -19.66 -49.08 -31.10
N LYS A 39 -20.71 -49.85 -31.45
CA LYS A 39 -20.65 -50.81 -32.56
C LYS A 39 -20.33 -50.16 -33.91
N LYS A 40 -20.88 -48.98 -34.19
CA LYS A 40 -20.55 -48.23 -35.41
C LYS A 40 -19.10 -47.77 -35.42
N TYR A 41 -18.57 -47.35 -34.28
CA TYR A 41 -17.18 -46.93 -34.15
C TYR A 41 -16.21 -48.12 -34.34
N GLU A 42 -16.49 -49.27 -33.74
CA GLU A 42 -15.70 -50.50 -33.94
C GLU A 42 -15.73 -50.97 -35.40
N ALA A 43 -16.88 -50.87 -36.07
CA ALA A 43 -16.98 -51.19 -37.50
C ALA A 43 -16.16 -50.25 -38.39
N GLN A 44 -16.09 -48.96 -38.04
CA GLN A 44 -15.28 -47.97 -38.77
C GLN A 44 -13.79 -48.18 -38.55
N VAL A 45 -13.36 -48.50 -37.32
CA VAL A 45 -11.96 -48.84 -37.02
C VAL A 45 -11.55 -50.10 -37.78
N LYS A 46 -12.41 -51.12 -37.83
CA LYS A 46 -12.15 -52.35 -38.58
C LYS A 46 -12.05 -52.12 -40.09
N PHE A 47 -12.90 -51.26 -40.64
CA PHE A 47 -12.83 -50.85 -42.04
C PHE A 47 -11.53 -50.11 -42.37
N LEU A 48 -11.04 -49.25 -41.47
CA LEU A 48 -9.78 -48.53 -41.67
C LEU A 48 -8.56 -49.45 -41.57
N SER A 49 -8.57 -50.42 -40.65
CA SER A 49 -7.49 -51.41 -40.55
C SER A 49 -7.45 -52.41 -41.70
N GLU A 50 -8.58 -52.67 -42.36
CA GLU A 50 -8.65 -53.60 -43.51
C GLU A 50 -8.33 -52.94 -44.85
N ASN A 51 -8.40 -51.60 -44.96
CA ASN A 51 -8.21 -50.88 -46.23
C ASN A 51 -6.93 -50.04 -46.32
N PHE A 52 -6.14 -49.94 -45.25
CA PHE A 52 -4.97 -49.06 -45.20
C PHE A 52 -3.71 -49.71 -44.60
N ASP A 53 -3.62 -51.04 -44.61
CA ASP A 53 -2.36 -51.77 -44.40
C ASP A 53 -1.96 -52.43 -45.74
N ASP A 54 -1.19 -51.70 -46.56
CA ASP A 54 0.02 -52.19 -47.23
C ASP A 54 0.63 -51.07 -48.12
N ASP A 55 1.94 -50.95 -47.98
CA ASP A 55 2.85 -50.04 -48.66
C ASP A 55 2.72 -50.09 -50.20
N GLU A 56 2.76 -48.95 -50.88
CA GLU A 56 3.69 -48.75 -52.01
C GLU A 56 3.80 -47.28 -52.41
N LEU A 57 4.99 -46.75 -52.14
CA LEU A 57 5.60 -45.62 -52.83
C LEU A 57 5.48 -45.79 -54.35
N ASN A 58 4.94 -44.79 -55.04
CA ASN A 58 5.63 -44.10 -56.13
C ASN A 58 4.73 -43.02 -56.72
N GLU A 59 5.03 -41.77 -56.34
CA GLU A 59 4.73 -40.62 -57.17
C GLU A 59 5.56 -40.71 -58.46
N GLN A 60 4.91 -40.81 -59.62
CA GLN A 60 5.23 -39.95 -60.77
C GLN A 60 4.26 -40.15 -61.94
N GLN A 61 4.06 -39.04 -62.63
CA GLN A 61 3.51 -38.82 -63.97
C GLN A 61 2.02 -38.48 -64.13
N ASP A 62 1.84 -37.18 -64.38
CA ASP A 62 1.43 -36.61 -65.67
C ASP A 62 0.11 -35.82 -65.69
N ASP A 63 0.30 -34.58 -66.11
CA ASP A 63 -0.65 -33.54 -66.43
C ASP A 63 -1.60 -33.89 -67.59
N ASN A 64 -2.67 -33.09 -67.64
CA ASN A 64 -3.58 -32.81 -68.76
C ASN A 64 -4.63 -33.88 -69.09
N ASP A 65 -5.91 -33.55 -68.97
CA ASP A 65 -6.63 -32.90 -70.08
C ASP A 65 -8.10 -32.58 -69.74
N ASP A 66 -8.48 -31.40 -70.21
CA ASP A 66 -9.75 -30.91 -70.70
C ASP A 66 -11.02 -31.79 -70.79
N ASN A 67 -12.14 -31.11 -70.47
CA ASN A 67 -13.45 -31.10 -71.13
C ASN A 67 -14.61 -32.06 -70.72
N ASN A 68 -15.77 -31.39 -70.57
CA ASN A 68 -17.17 -31.82 -70.80
C ASN A 68 -17.91 -32.64 -69.73
N LYS A 69 -18.94 -32.06 -69.09
CA LYS A 69 -20.36 -32.07 -69.55
C LYS A 69 -21.38 -31.64 -68.47
N LYS A 70 -22.21 -30.66 -68.85
CA LYS A 70 -23.69 -30.56 -68.71
C LYS A 70 -24.38 -30.74 -67.34
N ASN A 71 -24.96 -29.61 -66.93
CA ASN A 71 -26.36 -29.41 -66.50
C ASN A 71 -26.94 -30.26 -65.35
N LYS A 72 -27.15 -29.58 -64.20
CA LYS A 72 -28.45 -29.61 -63.51
C LYS A 72 -28.66 -28.35 -62.67
N LYS A 73 -29.40 -27.39 -63.22
CA LYS A 73 -30.19 -26.44 -62.42
C LYS A 73 -31.45 -27.19 -62.00
N ASN A 74 -31.82 -27.10 -60.72
CA ASN A 74 -33.13 -26.61 -60.29
C ASN A 74 -33.25 -26.58 -58.76
N ASP A 75 -33.83 -25.46 -58.32
CA ASP A 75 -34.56 -25.24 -57.08
C ASP A 75 -33.76 -25.02 -55.78
N LEU A 76 -33.04 -23.89 -55.72
CA LEU A 76 -32.91 -23.15 -54.46
C LEU A 76 -34.12 -22.24 -54.31
N ALA A 77 -35.01 -22.61 -53.38
CA ALA A 77 -35.96 -21.69 -52.81
C ALA A 77 -35.18 -20.54 -52.15
N ILE A 78 -35.46 -19.33 -52.61
CA ILE A 78 -35.03 -18.07 -52.00
C ILE A 78 -35.55 -18.07 -50.56
N ILE A 79 -34.69 -18.42 -49.61
CA ILE A 79 -34.83 -18.02 -48.22
C ILE A 79 -34.09 -16.70 -48.11
N ASN A 80 -34.75 -15.73 -47.49
CA ASN A 80 -34.38 -14.34 -47.47
C ASN A 80 -33.04 -14.14 -46.71
N ASP A 81 -31.93 -13.96 -47.44
CA ASP A 81 -30.55 -13.85 -46.91
C ASP A 81 -30.28 -12.59 -46.04
N ASN A 82 -31.30 -11.77 -45.79
CA ASN A 82 -31.14 -10.55 -44.98
C ASN A 82 -31.30 -10.76 -43.46
N GLU A 83 -31.64 -11.97 -42.99
CA GLU A 83 -31.70 -12.27 -41.54
C GLU A 83 -30.64 -13.28 -41.05
N LEU A 84 -29.94 -13.98 -41.95
CA LEU A 84 -28.96 -15.02 -41.58
C LEU A 84 -27.49 -14.58 -41.68
N THR A 85 -27.21 -13.52 -42.44
CA THR A 85 -25.84 -13.02 -42.71
C THR A 85 -25.28 -12.13 -41.59
N SER A 86 -26.02 -11.91 -40.50
CA SER A 86 -25.51 -11.11 -39.37
C SER A 86 -24.78 -11.93 -38.29
N PHE A 87 -24.62 -13.25 -38.45
CA PHE A 87 -24.29 -14.12 -37.32
C PHE A 87 -22.99 -14.93 -37.38
N THR A 88 -22.27 -14.97 -38.49
CA THR A 88 -21.28 -16.06 -38.68
C THR A 88 -19.83 -15.68 -39.00
N SER A 89 -19.44 -14.41 -38.93
CA SER A 89 -18.03 -14.04 -38.89
C SER A 89 -17.69 -13.18 -37.67
N GLN A 90 -17.61 -13.80 -36.49
CA GLN A 90 -16.97 -13.15 -35.35
C GLN A 90 -15.87 -14.05 -34.79
N HIS A 91 -14.67 -13.99 -35.39
CA HIS A 91 -13.49 -13.79 -34.55
C HIS A 91 -13.86 -12.78 -33.46
N PRO A 92 -13.45 -12.94 -32.18
CA PRO A 92 -13.71 -11.92 -31.17
C PRO A 92 -13.37 -10.59 -31.80
N THR A 93 -14.41 -9.81 -32.12
CA THR A 93 -14.24 -8.66 -32.99
C THR A 93 -13.22 -7.78 -32.29
N PHE A 94 -12.43 -7.00 -33.03
CA PHE A 94 -11.51 -6.02 -32.43
C PHE A 94 -12.20 -5.27 -31.25
N TRP A 95 -13.50 -5.01 -31.38
CA TRP A 95 -14.41 -4.49 -30.36
C TRP A 95 -14.56 -5.35 -29.09
N ALA A 96 -14.66 -6.68 -29.16
CA ALA A 96 -14.74 -7.56 -27.98
C ALA A 96 -13.48 -7.49 -27.12
N TYR A 97 -12.29 -7.48 -27.73
CA TYR A 97 -11.04 -7.26 -27.02
C TYR A 97 -10.98 -5.86 -26.41
N LEU A 98 -11.43 -4.85 -27.16
CA LEU A 98 -11.51 -3.48 -26.68
C LEU A 98 -12.41 -3.38 -25.43
N TYR A 99 -13.60 -3.99 -25.45
CA TYR A 99 -14.52 -4.01 -24.31
C TYR A 99 -13.93 -4.74 -23.09
N PHE A 100 -13.20 -5.83 -23.31
CA PHE A 100 -12.52 -6.55 -22.22
C PHE A 100 -11.42 -5.68 -21.58
N ILE A 101 -10.58 -5.04 -22.40
CA ILE A 101 -9.53 -4.13 -21.93
C ILE A 101 -10.13 -2.94 -21.17
N PHE A 102 -11.21 -2.34 -21.69
CA PHE A 102 -11.93 -1.27 -21.01
C PHE A 102 -12.52 -1.73 -19.68
N GLY A 103 -13.13 -2.92 -19.62
CA GLY A 103 -13.64 -3.50 -18.38
C GLY A 103 -12.55 -3.72 -17.33
N LEU A 104 -11.38 -4.20 -17.77
CA LEU A 104 -10.22 -4.42 -16.90
C LEU A 104 -9.67 -3.08 -16.38
N LEU A 105 -9.55 -2.06 -17.24
CA LEU A 105 -9.13 -0.71 -16.86
C LEU A 105 -10.10 -0.07 -15.85
N ILE A 106 -11.41 -0.22 -16.01
CA ILE A 106 -12.39 0.35 -15.07
C ILE A 106 -12.28 -0.31 -13.68
N ILE A 107 -11.81 -1.55 -13.57
CA ILE A 107 -11.55 -2.20 -12.28
C ILE A 107 -10.19 -1.79 -11.72
N LEU A 108 -9.18 -1.68 -12.58
CA LEU A 108 -7.79 -1.46 -12.18
C LEU A 108 -7.51 0.00 -11.77
N ILE A 109 -8.17 0.97 -12.40
CA ILE A 109 -8.06 2.41 -12.10
C ILE A 109 -8.52 2.75 -10.67
N PRO A 110 -9.70 2.32 -10.19
CA PRO A 110 -10.10 2.58 -8.80
C PRO A 110 -9.19 1.91 -7.77
N ILE A 111 -8.67 0.72 -8.07
CA ILE A 111 -7.73 0.00 -7.20
C ILE A 111 -6.41 0.78 -7.10
N SER A 112 -5.87 1.28 -8.22
CA SER A 112 -4.64 2.07 -8.23
C SER A 112 -4.82 3.43 -7.57
N LEU A 113 -5.99 4.07 -7.73
CA LEU A 113 -6.32 5.35 -7.09
C LEU A 113 -6.33 5.29 -5.56
N ILE A 114 -6.58 4.12 -4.94
CA ILE A 114 -6.48 3.96 -3.49
C ILE A 114 -5.02 4.11 -3.01
N TYR A 115 -4.04 3.74 -3.84
CA TYR A 115 -2.61 3.83 -3.49
C TYR A 115 -2.00 5.21 -3.72
N VAL A 116 -2.58 6.02 -4.60
CA VAL A 116 -2.12 7.39 -4.88
C VAL A 116 -1.98 8.25 -3.63
N PRO A 117 -3.00 8.37 -2.74
CA PRO A 117 -2.85 9.13 -1.51
C PRO A 117 -1.74 8.53 -0.62
N ILE A 118 -1.69 7.20 -0.46
CA ILE A 118 -0.69 6.54 0.39
C ILE A 118 0.73 6.87 -0.07
N ILE A 119 0.99 6.84 -1.38
CA ILE A 119 2.32 7.14 -1.95
C ILE A 119 2.63 8.64 -1.84
N SER A 120 1.67 9.50 -2.19
CA SER A 120 1.84 10.96 -2.14
C SER A 120 2.11 11.45 -0.72
N PHE A 121 1.56 10.79 0.30
CA PHE A 121 1.64 11.24 1.69
C PHE A 121 2.80 10.64 2.49
N LYS A 122 3.46 9.59 1.98
CA LYS A 122 4.56 8.91 2.68
C LYS A 122 5.71 9.85 3.00
N THR A 123 6.10 10.70 2.05
CA THR A 123 7.25 11.60 2.19
C THR A 123 7.01 12.64 3.28
N ASP A 124 5.84 13.30 3.27
CA ASP A 124 5.49 14.30 4.28
C ASP A 124 5.38 13.69 5.68
N LEU A 125 4.78 12.50 5.80
CA LEU A 125 4.69 11.80 7.08
C LEU A 125 6.09 11.45 7.62
N LEU A 126 6.96 10.86 6.79
CA LEU A 126 8.31 10.49 7.19
C LEU A 126 9.13 11.70 7.61
N ASN A 127 9.02 12.81 6.88
CA ASN A 127 9.72 14.04 7.23
C ASN A 127 9.27 14.60 8.59
N ASN A 128 7.96 14.61 8.86
CA ASN A 128 7.41 15.05 10.15
C ASN A 128 7.75 14.08 11.30
N MET A 129 7.76 12.77 11.06
CA MET A 129 8.20 11.78 12.05
C MET A 129 9.69 11.90 12.37
N ASN A 130 10.54 12.08 11.36
CA ASN A 130 11.97 12.29 11.54
C ASN A 130 12.24 13.56 12.37
N TYR A 131 11.49 14.63 12.11
CA TYR A 131 11.54 15.82 12.93
C TYR A 131 11.20 15.51 14.40
N GLN A 132 10.09 14.81 14.67
CA GLN A 132 9.66 14.50 16.02
C GLN A 132 10.71 13.63 16.76
N ILE A 133 11.26 12.64 16.07
CA ILE A 133 12.33 11.78 16.59
C ILE A 133 13.56 12.61 16.95
N ASN A 134 13.99 13.51 16.06
CA ASN A 134 15.16 14.35 16.31
C ASN A 134 14.93 15.35 17.46
N SER A 135 13.72 15.92 17.56
CA SER A 135 13.33 16.77 18.70
C SER A 135 13.32 15.98 20.02
N ALA A 136 12.84 14.73 20.02
CA ALA A 136 12.87 13.86 21.19
C ALA A 136 14.30 13.48 21.60
N LYS A 137 15.18 13.19 20.62
CA LYS A 137 16.61 12.94 20.87
C LYS A 137 17.29 14.13 21.57
N LYS A 138 16.96 15.37 21.22
CA LYS A 138 17.49 16.57 21.92
C LYS A 138 17.15 16.53 23.41
N GLY A 139 15.88 16.27 23.74
CA GLY A 139 15.45 16.11 25.13
C GLY A 139 16.21 15.00 25.86
N TYR A 140 16.41 13.85 25.19
CA TYR A 140 17.22 12.76 25.73
C TYR A 140 18.67 13.19 26.04
N TYR A 141 19.38 13.81 25.08
CA TYR A 141 20.77 14.24 25.28
C TYR A 141 20.90 15.32 26.36
N VAL A 142 19.95 16.27 26.41
CA VAL A 142 19.90 17.28 27.48
C VAL A 142 19.76 16.61 28.85
N ASN A 143 18.89 15.61 28.97
CA ASN A 143 18.72 14.88 30.24
C ASN A 143 19.99 14.11 30.64
N GLN A 144 20.65 13.45 29.68
CA GLN A 144 21.91 12.76 29.94
C GLN A 144 22.99 13.73 30.40
N MET A 145 23.16 14.87 29.73
CA MET A 145 24.14 15.86 30.15
C MET A 145 23.86 16.41 31.55
N VAL A 146 22.60 16.62 31.93
CA VAL A 146 22.26 17.03 33.31
C VAL A 146 22.68 15.95 34.30
N LEU A 147 22.39 14.68 34.01
CA LEU A 147 22.77 13.56 34.86
C LEU A 147 24.28 13.47 35.03
N TYR A 148 25.05 13.53 33.93
CA TYR A 148 26.51 13.49 34.01
C TYR A 148 27.12 14.78 34.61
N SER A 149 26.45 15.93 34.47
CA SER A 149 26.84 17.15 35.17
C SER A 149 26.72 17.01 36.68
N TYR A 150 25.68 16.33 37.18
CA TYR A 150 25.59 15.97 38.60
C TYR A 150 26.66 14.95 38.98
N GLU A 151 26.84 13.91 38.16
CA GLU A 151 27.83 12.86 38.41
C GLU A 151 29.24 13.44 38.54
N GLN A 152 29.57 14.52 37.84
CA GLN A 152 30.89 15.14 37.92
C GLN A 152 31.26 15.60 39.34
N PHE A 153 30.27 15.97 40.17
CA PHE A 153 30.51 16.33 41.57
C PHE A 153 30.86 15.12 42.44
N PHE A 154 30.47 13.91 42.03
CA PHE A 154 30.79 12.68 42.75
C PHE A 154 32.04 12.04 42.16
N ASN A 155 32.16 12.06 40.83
CA ASN A 155 33.22 11.45 40.04
C ASN A 155 33.58 10.08 40.61
N ASP A 156 32.59 9.19 40.68
CA ASP A 156 32.73 7.89 41.31
C ASP A 156 33.74 7.01 40.55
N GLU A 157 35.00 7.02 41.01
CA GLU A 157 36.08 6.20 40.46
C GLU A 157 35.95 4.71 40.84
N TYR A 158 35.02 4.33 41.72
CA TYR A 158 34.77 2.92 42.08
C TYR A 158 33.84 2.24 41.08
N THR A 159 32.83 2.95 40.59
CA THR A 159 31.88 2.43 39.60
C THR A 159 32.31 2.76 38.16
N TYR A 160 32.94 3.92 37.95
CA TYR A 160 33.32 4.41 36.63
C TYR A 160 34.83 4.53 36.45
N VAL A 161 35.28 4.41 35.19
CA VAL A 161 36.68 4.70 34.85
C VAL A 161 36.96 6.18 35.08
N LYS A 162 38.16 6.51 35.55
CA LYS A 162 38.58 7.89 35.73
C LYS A 162 38.38 8.69 34.43
N TYR A 163 37.80 9.89 34.55
CA TYR A 163 37.42 10.78 33.44
C TYR A 163 36.28 10.28 32.53
N GLU A 164 35.58 9.19 32.88
CA GLU A 164 34.44 8.69 32.10
C GLU A 164 33.30 9.71 32.04
N THR A 165 33.04 10.42 33.13
CA THR A 165 32.00 11.45 33.19
C THR A 165 32.27 12.59 32.21
N GLN A 166 33.52 13.08 32.14
CA GLN A 166 33.93 14.09 31.17
C GLN A 166 33.79 13.57 29.74
N ARG A 167 34.27 12.35 29.48
CA ARG A 167 34.16 11.69 28.17
C ARG A 167 32.69 11.59 27.73
N LYS A 168 31.78 11.22 28.64
CA LYS A 168 30.35 11.11 28.38
C LYS A 168 29.70 12.47 28.14
N LEU A 169 30.09 13.50 28.89
CA LEU A 169 29.65 14.87 28.63
C LEU A 169 30.06 15.35 27.23
N ASP A 170 31.31 15.13 26.83
CA ASP A 170 31.79 15.46 25.48
C ASP A 170 31.08 14.66 24.38
N GLU A 171 30.84 13.37 24.60
CA GLU A 171 30.09 12.49 23.70
C GLU A 171 28.66 13.03 23.48
N TYR A 172 27.91 13.29 24.55
CA TYR A 172 26.54 13.79 24.45
C TYR A 172 26.45 15.23 23.97
N LEU A 173 27.45 16.07 24.27
CA LEU A 173 27.55 17.41 23.71
C LEU A 173 27.68 17.32 22.19
N THR A 174 28.62 16.51 21.69
CA THR A 174 28.83 16.31 20.25
C THR A 174 27.56 15.81 19.57
N LEU A 175 26.89 14.79 20.14
CA LEU A 175 25.63 14.25 19.62
C LEU A 175 24.50 15.29 19.60
N LEU A 176 24.42 16.15 20.64
CA LEU A 176 23.43 17.22 20.66
C LEU A 176 23.73 18.28 19.60
N GLU A 177 25.00 18.64 19.41
CA GLU A 177 25.41 19.60 18.39
C GLU A 177 25.15 19.10 16.98
N GLU A 178 25.48 17.85 16.69
CA GLU A 178 25.19 17.21 15.41
C GLU A 178 23.69 17.22 15.13
N ASN A 179 22.86 16.77 16.09
CA ASN A 179 21.41 16.79 15.96
C ASN A 179 20.87 18.23 15.83
N ASN A 180 21.48 19.22 16.50
CA ASN A 180 21.07 20.61 16.38
C ASN A 180 21.45 21.22 15.03
N ARG A 181 22.62 20.88 14.47
CA ARG A 181 23.07 21.33 13.16
C ARG A 181 22.28 20.69 12.03
N GLU A 182 22.08 19.37 12.09
CA GLU A 182 21.25 18.65 11.11
C GLU A 182 19.86 19.27 11.00
N PHE A 183 19.32 19.76 12.11
CA PHE A 183 18.03 20.44 12.12
C PHE A 183 18.06 21.81 11.40
N LEU A 184 19.14 22.58 11.56
CA LEU A 184 19.32 23.88 10.91
C LEU A 184 19.63 23.74 9.41
N GLU A 185 20.50 22.82 9.04
CA GLU A 185 20.93 22.58 7.65
C GLU A 185 19.87 21.82 6.83
N ASN A 186 19.13 20.88 7.44
CA ASN A 186 18.03 20.18 6.78
C ASN A 186 16.69 20.93 6.82
N GLY A 187 16.68 22.24 7.13
CA GLY A 187 15.51 23.11 7.00
C GLY A 187 14.83 23.05 5.62
N ASN A 188 15.53 22.51 4.60
CA ASN A 188 15.05 22.27 3.25
C ASN A 188 14.43 20.88 2.98
N LYS A 189 14.50 19.92 3.92
CA LYS A 189 13.98 18.54 3.72
C LYS A 189 13.02 18.06 4.81
N ALA A 190 13.14 18.56 6.04
CA ALA A 190 12.11 18.42 7.06
C ALA A 190 11.49 19.80 7.27
N SER A 191 10.44 20.11 6.51
CA SER A 191 9.94 21.48 6.42
C SER A 191 9.23 21.92 7.70
N VAL A 192 10.01 22.48 8.64
CA VAL A 192 9.53 23.41 9.66
C VAL A 192 8.72 24.54 9.00
N HIS A 193 9.12 24.92 7.78
CA HIS A 193 8.42 25.87 6.94
C HIS A 193 7.01 25.45 6.47
N SER A 194 6.62 24.17 6.58
CA SER A 194 5.27 23.75 6.19
C SER A 194 4.23 23.94 7.29
N TYR A 195 4.65 24.12 8.56
CA TYR A 195 3.73 24.28 9.67
C TYR A 195 4.01 25.60 10.39
N ALA A 196 3.36 26.66 9.90
CA ALA A 196 3.42 28.02 10.44
C ALA A 196 3.28 28.10 11.97
N LYS A 197 2.60 27.13 12.59
CA LYS A 197 2.42 27.06 14.05
C LYS A 197 3.67 26.63 14.84
N ILE A 198 4.66 25.99 14.23
CA ILE A 198 5.95 25.69 14.89
C ILE A 198 6.92 26.88 14.77
N ASN A 199 6.84 27.66 13.69
CA ASN A 199 7.63 28.89 13.56
C ASN A 199 7.43 29.83 14.75
N HIS A 200 6.21 29.89 15.30
CA HIS A 200 5.91 30.64 16.52
C HIS A 200 6.78 30.17 17.70
N ILE A 201 7.06 28.87 17.86
CA ILE A 201 7.89 28.37 18.97
C ILE A 201 9.38 28.63 18.72
N SER A 202 9.80 28.53 17.46
CA SER A 202 11.19 28.72 17.07
C SER A 202 11.63 30.19 17.05
N ASN A 203 10.69 31.12 16.80
CA ASN A 203 11.00 32.53 16.55
C ASN A 203 10.38 33.51 17.55
N GLU A 204 9.30 33.15 18.25
CA GLU A 204 8.66 34.08 19.18
C GLU A 204 9.24 33.97 20.59
N GLN A 205 9.20 35.09 21.29
CA GLN A 205 9.67 35.22 22.66
C GLN A 205 8.59 34.77 23.64
N GLY A 206 9.04 34.31 24.82
CA GLY A 206 8.19 34.00 25.96
C GLY A 206 8.29 32.56 26.46
N CYS A 207 7.41 32.26 27.41
CA CYS A 207 7.29 30.93 27.97
C CYS A 207 6.46 30.02 27.07
N VAL A 208 7.01 28.86 26.72
CA VAL A 208 6.35 27.85 25.90
C VAL A 208 6.21 26.57 26.72
N ARG A 209 4.97 26.17 26.98
CA ARG A 209 4.61 24.94 27.69
C ARG A 209 3.50 24.22 26.95
N LYS A 210 3.35 22.92 27.24
CA LYS A 210 2.18 22.14 26.83
C LYS A 210 0.92 22.77 27.43
N SER A 211 -0.21 22.68 26.74
CA SER A 211 -1.51 23.23 27.19
C SER A 211 -1.85 22.94 28.66
N ILE A 212 -1.57 21.72 29.15
CA ILE A 212 -1.86 21.30 30.53
C ILE A 212 -0.95 21.99 31.57
N TYR A 213 0.21 22.51 31.13
CA TYR A 213 1.25 23.10 31.98
C TYR A 213 1.42 24.61 31.72
N GLU A 214 0.43 25.27 31.12
CA GLU A 214 0.50 26.70 30.81
C GLU A 214 0.63 27.57 32.07
N ASP A 215 0.00 27.13 33.16
CA ASP A 215 0.11 27.77 34.49
C ASP A 215 1.55 27.80 35.04
N GLU A 216 2.43 26.89 34.60
CA GLU A 216 3.83 26.89 35.02
C GLU A 216 4.58 28.12 34.51
N CYS A 217 4.16 28.71 33.39
CA CYS A 217 4.73 29.94 32.87
C CYS A 217 4.51 31.11 33.83
N SER A 218 3.33 31.19 34.46
CA SER A 218 2.99 32.23 35.43
C SER A 218 3.66 32.01 36.79
N LYS A 219 4.06 30.77 37.09
CA LYS A 219 4.72 30.38 38.35
C LYS A 219 6.25 30.33 38.23
N ARG A 220 6.80 30.73 37.08
CA ARG A 220 8.23 30.68 36.82
C ARG A 220 8.97 31.60 37.79
N VAL A 221 10.03 31.08 38.43
CA VAL A 221 10.87 31.84 39.35
C VAL A 221 12.17 32.18 38.64
N TYR A 222 12.46 33.48 38.52
CA TYR A 222 13.70 33.99 37.97
C TYR A 222 14.66 34.31 39.11
N ASP A 223 15.93 34.00 38.92
CA ASP A 223 16.96 34.24 39.94
C ASP A 223 18.29 34.61 39.27
N SER A 224 18.62 35.90 39.37
CA SER A 224 19.83 36.48 38.82
C SER A 224 21.11 36.02 39.52
N THR A 225 21.04 35.43 40.72
CA THR A 225 22.23 35.02 41.50
C THR A 225 23.03 33.91 40.83
N TYR A 226 22.36 33.07 40.03
CA TYR A 226 22.97 32.03 39.20
C TYR A 226 22.79 32.28 37.69
N GLY A 227 22.34 33.49 37.31
CA GLY A 227 22.28 33.93 35.92
C GLY A 227 20.99 33.61 35.16
N TYR A 228 19.97 33.04 35.80
CA TYR A 228 18.68 32.77 35.14
C TYR A 228 17.75 33.99 35.23
N THR A 229 17.81 34.85 34.22
CA THR A 229 16.97 36.03 34.09
C THR A 229 15.76 35.78 33.21
N GLN A 230 14.76 36.67 33.30
CA GLN A 230 13.62 36.64 32.40
C GLN A 230 14.03 36.77 30.92
N GLU A 231 15.03 37.62 30.64
CA GLU A 231 15.56 37.81 29.28
C GLU A 231 16.03 36.48 28.67
N ILE A 232 16.76 35.67 29.43
CA ILE A 232 17.24 34.34 29.00
C ILE A 232 16.07 33.35 28.89
N ALA A 233 15.14 33.37 29.84
CA ALA A 233 14.00 32.47 29.88
C ALA A 233 12.96 32.73 28.78
N ASP A 234 12.95 33.93 28.20
CA ASP A 234 12.00 34.35 27.18
C ASP A 234 12.61 34.36 25.77
N VAL A 235 13.90 34.04 25.60
CA VAL A 235 14.47 33.91 24.25
C VAL A 235 13.83 32.75 23.46
N PRO A 236 13.81 32.79 22.12
CA PRO A 236 13.29 31.71 21.30
C PRO A 236 14.04 30.39 21.51
N TYR A 237 13.38 29.27 21.23
CA TYR A 237 13.90 27.92 21.49
C TYR A 237 15.31 27.67 20.93
N ASN A 238 15.59 28.13 19.71
CA ASN A 238 16.90 27.94 19.09
C ASN A 238 18.02 28.67 19.85
N LEU A 239 17.74 29.88 20.35
CA LEU A 239 18.68 30.64 21.17
C LEU A 239 18.86 30.00 22.55
N LYS A 240 17.79 29.47 23.17
CA LYS A 240 17.87 28.70 24.42
C LYS A 240 18.78 27.49 24.27
N MET A 241 18.65 26.76 23.16
CA MET A 241 19.49 25.59 22.88
C MET A 241 20.97 25.98 22.69
N ASN A 242 21.24 27.07 21.98
CA ASN A 242 22.60 27.57 21.79
C ASN A 242 23.23 28.05 23.11
N GLU A 243 22.46 28.74 23.94
CA GLU A 243 22.87 29.14 25.28
C GLU A 243 23.19 27.90 26.14
N TYR A 244 22.31 26.90 26.12
CA TYR A 244 22.55 25.63 26.82
C TYR A 244 23.84 24.94 26.36
N LEU A 245 24.08 24.84 25.05
CA LEU A 245 25.33 24.29 24.50
C LEU A 245 26.56 25.09 24.97
N ALA A 246 26.49 26.42 24.94
CA ALA A 246 27.58 27.28 25.40
C ALA A 246 27.88 27.08 26.90
N VAL A 247 26.83 26.88 27.70
CA VAL A 247 26.90 26.67 29.15
C VAL A 247 27.56 25.34 29.48
N ILE A 248 27.17 24.26 28.79
CA ILE A 248 27.79 22.94 28.96
C ILE A 248 29.27 22.99 28.54
N LYS A 249 29.60 23.65 27.42
CA LYS A 249 31.00 23.81 26.99
C LYS A 249 31.86 24.52 28.03
N ARG A 250 31.34 25.58 28.66
CA ARG A 250 32.05 26.28 29.75
C ARG A 250 32.27 25.36 30.94
N PHE A 251 31.25 24.59 31.32
CA PHE A 251 31.36 23.62 32.41
C PHE A 251 32.39 22.53 32.15
N ILE A 252 32.41 21.95 30.95
CA ILE A 252 33.41 20.93 30.58
C ILE A 252 34.83 21.52 30.58
N ARG A 253 34.99 22.77 30.16
CA ARG A 253 36.30 23.45 30.20
C ARG A 253 36.78 23.67 31.63
N ASP A 254 35.87 24.05 32.52
CA ASP A 254 36.17 24.42 33.90
C ASP A 254 35.97 23.21 34.86
N ILE A 255 35.96 21.97 34.31
CA ILE A 255 35.52 20.75 35.02
C ILE A 255 36.44 20.34 36.18
N SER A 256 37.72 20.75 36.13
CA SER A 256 38.72 20.50 37.16
C SER A 256 38.36 21.10 38.51
N ASP A 257 37.57 22.18 38.50
CA ASP A 257 37.21 22.95 39.69
C ASP A 257 36.11 22.26 40.51
N PHE A 258 35.48 21.22 39.95
CA PHE A 258 34.37 20.48 40.55
C PHE A 258 34.78 19.09 41.05
N SER A 259 36.08 18.85 41.23
CA SER A 259 36.59 17.60 41.79
C SER A 259 36.01 17.32 43.19
N PRO A 260 35.70 16.04 43.50
CA PRO A 260 35.10 15.69 44.78
C PRO A 260 36.04 16.01 45.94
N GLN A 261 35.47 16.53 47.03
CA GLN A 261 36.20 16.87 48.25
C GLN A 261 35.75 15.95 49.38
N GLY A 262 36.71 15.34 50.10
CA GLY A 262 36.42 14.51 51.27
C GLY A 262 36.27 13.02 50.96
N ASN A 263 35.82 12.26 51.97
CA ASN A 263 35.69 10.80 51.87
C ASN A 263 34.22 10.39 51.70
N PHE A 264 33.88 9.74 50.60
CA PHE A 264 32.51 9.27 50.32
C PHE A 264 31.95 8.23 51.30
N PHE A 265 32.80 7.58 52.09
CA PHE A 265 32.38 6.67 53.15
C PHE A 265 31.95 7.40 54.44
N ASN A 266 32.11 8.73 54.51
CA ASN A 266 31.67 9.56 55.61
C ASN A 266 30.38 10.30 55.23
N GLU A 267 29.31 10.07 56.02
CA GLU A 267 27.99 10.65 55.78
C GLU A 267 28.01 12.18 55.72
N ASN A 268 28.82 12.83 56.56
CA ASN A 268 28.91 14.29 56.57
C ASN A 268 29.55 14.85 55.30
N ASP A 269 30.60 14.19 54.81
CA ASP A 269 31.30 14.58 53.59
C ASP A 269 30.39 14.35 52.37
N LEU A 270 29.67 13.21 52.34
CA LEU A 270 28.68 12.91 51.30
C LEU A 270 27.55 13.95 51.29
N ASN A 271 26.96 14.27 52.44
CA ASN A 271 25.91 15.28 52.55
C ASN A 271 26.40 16.67 52.14
N SER A 272 27.65 17.03 52.49
CA SER A 272 28.29 18.25 52.03
C SER A 272 28.42 18.28 50.51
N GLN A 273 28.87 17.17 49.89
CA GLN A 273 29.02 17.08 48.45
C GLN A 273 27.69 17.14 47.70
N ILE A 274 26.65 16.46 48.22
CA ILE A 274 25.29 16.55 47.69
C ILE A 274 24.78 17.99 47.76
N ASN A 275 24.96 18.67 48.90
CA ASN A 275 24.55 20.05 49.07
C ASN A 275 25.34 20.99 48.15
N ASN A 276 26.63 20.75 47.94
CA ASN A 276 27.46 21.49 46.99
C ASN A 276 26.95 21.32 45.56
N ALA A 277 26.62 20.09 45.13
CA ALA A 277 26.08 19.81 43.80
C ALA A 277 24.70 20.47 43.60
N ILE A 278 23.78 20.31 44.54
CA ILE A 278 22.42 20.88 44.47
C ILE A 278 22.44 22.41 44.49
N ASN A 279 23.33 23.01 45.28
CA ASN A 279 23.42 24.46 45.41
C ASN A 279 24.34 25.13 44.41
N ASN A 280 25.06 24.36 43.59
CA ASN A 280 25.95 24.89 42.59
C ASN A 280 25.19 25.77 41.58
N LYS A 281 25.74 26.96 41.29
CA LYS A 281 25.13 27.93 40.37
C LYS A 281 24.92 27.35 38.98
N PHE A 282 25.91 26.61 38.47
CA PHE A 282 25.82 25.99 37.15
C PHE A 282 24.69 24.96 37.10
N ILE A 283 24.60 24.07 38.09
CA ILE A 283 23.55 23.04 38.15
C ILE A 283 22.15 23.67 38.22
N LYS A 284 21.97 24.71 39.05
CA LYS A 284 20.70 25.44 39.13
C LYS A 284 20.33 26.08 37.79
N TYR A 285 21.29 26.73 37.14
CA TYR A 285 21.10 27.36 35.83
C TYR A 285 20.78 26.33 34.74
N GLN A 286 21.55 25.24 34.66
CA GLN A 286 21.34 24.13 33.73
C GLN A 286 19.96 23.51 33.91
N LYS A 287 19.52 23.30 35.16
CA LYS A 287 18.19 22.76 35.47
C LYS A 287 17.07 23.70 35.00
N ALA A 288 17.20 25.01 35.26
CA ALA A 288 16.21 25.99 34.82
C ALA A 288 16.10 26.05 33.28
N LEU A 289 17.24 26.08 32.58
CA LEU A 289 17.28 26.01 31.11
C LEU A 289 16.72 24.70 30.56
N LYS A 290 17.02 23.57 31.22
CA LYS A 290 16.48 22.26 30.87
C LYS A 290 14.96 22.30 30.89
N ASP A 291 14.35 22.76 31.98
CA ASP A 291 12.90 22.78 32.12
C ASP A 291 12.24 23.63 31.02
N ASP A 292 12.89 24.72 30.60
CA ASP A 292 12.45 25.53 29.47
C ASP A 292 12.56 24.84 28.11
N ILE A 293 13.69 24.19 27.84
CA ILE A 293 13.92 23.40 26.64
C ILE A 293 12.90 22.26 26.55
N PHE A 294 12.66 21.56 27.66
CA PHE A 294 11.70 20.46 27.73
C PHE A 294 10.27 20.93 27.49
N GLY A 295 9.86 22.05 28.10
CA GLY A 295 8.55 22.64 27.85
C GLY A 295 8.33 22.97 26.37
N ALA A 296 9.34 23.53 25.71
CA ALA A 296 9.30 23.79 24.27
C ALA A 296 9.23 22.49 23.45
N ILE A 297 10.06 21.49 23.74
CA ILE A 297 10.03 20.18 23.07
C ILE A 297 8.66 19.50 23.23
N TYR A 298 8.06 19.54 24.42
CA TYR A 298 6.74 18.97 24.66
C TYR A 298 5.64 19.69 23.89
N ARG A 299 5.70 21.03 23.83
CA ARG A 299 4.74 21.81 23.05
C ARG A 299 4.89 21.56 21.56
N ILE A 300 6.11 21.48 21.05
CA ILE A 300 6.40 21.07 19.68
C ILE A 300 5.79 19.69 19.41
N ASN A 301 6.04 18.70 20.26
CA ASN A 301 5.49 17.36 20.12
C ASN A 301 3.95 17.33 20.13
N GLU A 302 3.30 18.12 21.00
CA GLU A 302 1.84 18.25 21.03
C GLU A 302 1.28 18.81 19.70
N LEU A 303 1.92 19.86 19.16
CA LEU A 303 1.54 20.45 17.88
C LEU A 303 1.73 19.46 16.73
N PHE A 304 2.84 18.69 16.72
CA PHE A 304 3.08 17.65 15.73
C PHE A 304 2.09 16.50 15.81
N LEU A 305 1.80 16.00 17.01
CA LEU A 305 0.81 14.94 17.19
C LEU A 305 -0.57 15.38 16.73
N THR A 306 -0.95 16.63 17.03
CA THR A 306 -2.22 17.21 16.56
C THR A 306 -2.26 17.30 15.04
N PHE A 307 -1.16 17.72 14.42
CA PHE A 307 -1.03 17.76 12.96
C PHE A 307 -1.12 16.36 12.35
N ILE A 308 -0.35 15.40 12.84
CA ILE A 308 -0.35 14.00 12.36
C ILE A 308 -1.75 13.40 12.50
N TYR A 309 -2.44 13.61 13.63
CA TYR A 309 -3.79 13.11 13.84
C TYR A 309 -4.78 13.73 12.85
N SER A 310 -4.75 15.05 12.68
CA SER A 310 -5.59 15.74 11.69
C SER A 310 -5.28 15.27 10.27
N PHE A 311 -4.02 14.99 9.96
CA PHE A 311 -3.56 14.53 8.67
C PHE A 311 -4.04 13.11 8.38
N ILE A 312 -3.83 12.16 9.31
CA ILE A 312 -4.33 10.78 9.22
C ILE A 312 -5.84 10.78 9.01
N ASN A 313 -6.59 11.61 9.75
CA ASN A 313 -8.04 11.67 9.62
C ASN A 313 -8.46 12.12 8.20
N LYS A 314 -7.79 13.13 7.63
CA LYS A 314 -8.03 13.57 6.24
C LYS A 314 -7.75 12.45 5.24
N CYS A 315 -6.65 11.72 5.41
CA CYS A 315 -6.30 10.60 4.53
C CYS A 315 -7.34 9.47 4.59
N VAL A 316 -7.80 9.12 5.79
CA VAL A 316 -8.86 8.10 5.98
C VAL A 316 -10.15 8.53 5.28
N VAL A 317 -10.56 9.79 5.43
CA VAL A 317 -11.76 10.32 4.75
C VAL A 317 -11.60 10.28 3.24
N GLN A 318 -10.45 10.70 2.69
CA GLN A 318 -10.20 10.64 1.24
C GLN A 318 -10.20 9.21 0.70
N ALA A 319 -9.54 8.28 1.40
CA ALA A 319 -9.53 6.86 1.03
C ALA A 319 -10.96 6.27 1.03
N PHE A 320 -11.78 6.65 2.01
CA PHE A 320 -13.18 6.23 2.10
C PHE A 320 -14.02 6.77 0.92
N ILE A 321 -13.83 8.03 0.54
CA ILE A 321 -14.52 8.63 -0.63
C ILE A 321 -14.14 7.88 -1.92
N ILE A 322 -12.83 7.65 -2.14
CA ILE A 322 -12.33 6.92 -3.32
C ILE A 322 -12.92 5.50 -3.35
N TYR A 323 -12.99 4.84 -2.19
CA TYR A 323 -13.57 3.51 -2.06
C TYR A 323 -15.07 3.48 -2.45
N ILE A 324 -15.86 4.46 -2.02
CA ILE A 324 -17.28 4.55 -2.41
C ILE A 324 -17.40 4.73 -3.94
N ILE A 325 -16.59 5.61 -4.53
CA ILE A 325 -16.59 5.83 -5.98
C ILE A 325 -16.23 4.53 -6.72
N ALA A 326 -15.24 3.79 -6.22
CA ALA A 326 -14.85 2.50 -6.78
C ALA A 326 -15.99 1.47 -6.73
N LEU A 327 -16.73 1.39 -5.62
CA LEU A 327 -17.88 0.50 -5.49
C LEU A 327 -19.00 0.85 -6.47
N ILE A 328 -19.31 2.13 -6.63
CA ILE A 328 -20.32 2.60 -7.59
C ILE A 328 -19.90 2.26 -9.02
N ALA A 329 -18.63 2.51 -9.38
CA ALA A 329 -18.10 2.17 -10.69
C ALA A 329 -18.18 0.66 -10.96
N MET A 330 -17.81 -0.17 -9.99
CA MET A 330 -17.88 -1.62 -10.10
C MET A 330 -19.33 -2.11 -10.29
N PHE A 331 -20.29 -1.51 -9.59
CA PHE A 331 -21.71 -1.82 -9.75
C PHE A 331 -22.23 -1.48 -11.15
N ILE A 332 -21.85 -0.31 -11.69
CA ILE A 332 -22.19 0.12 -13.05
C ILE A 332 -21.60 -0.86 -14.08
N CYS A 333 -20.31 -1.23 -13.95
CA CYS A 333 -19.68 -2.21 -14.82
C CYS A 333 -20.39 -3.56 -14.81
N TYR A 334 -20.74 -4.06 -13.64
CA TYR A 334 -21.46 -5.33 -13.52
C TYR A 334 -22.81 -5.27 -14.26
N ARG A 335 -23.58 -4.20 -14.04
CA ARG A 335 -24.90 -4.04 -14.66
C ARG A 335 -24.83 -3.89 -16.18
N PHE A 336 -23.89 -3.10 -16.70
CA PHE A 336 -23.87 -2.78 -18.14
C PHE A 336 -23.05 -3.77 -18.97
N LEU A 337 -21.91 -4.25 -18.48
CA LEU A 337 -21.03 -5.15 -19.25
C LEU A 337 -21.37 -6.60 -18.97
N PHE A 338 -21.37 -7.01 -17.70
CA PHE A 338 -21.46 -8.44 -17.36
C PHE A 338 -22.83 -9.03 -17.68
N ILE A 339 -23.93 -8.32 -17.38
CA ILE A 339 -25.28 -8.79 -17.71
C ILE A 339 -25.48 -8.89 -19.22
N LYS A 340 -24.98 -7.91 -20.00
CA LYS A 340 -25.11 -7.93 -21.46
C LYS A 340 -24.35 -9.10 -22.07
N VAL A 341 -23.09 -9.28 -21.68
CA VAL A 341 -22.26 -10.40 -22.17
C VAL A 341 -22.88 -11.74 -21.77
N LYS A 342 -23.33 -11.88 -20.51
CA LYS A 342 -24.01 -13.10 -20.05
C LYS A 342 -25.24 -13.40 -20.90
N SER A 343 -26.13 -12.42 -21.10
CA SER A 343 -27.36 -12.65 -21.86
C SER A 343 -27.08 -13.02 -23.32
N ALA A 344 -26.03 -12.45 -23.93
CA ALA A 344 -25.61 -12.84 -25.27
C ALA A 344 -25.12 -14.30 -25.30
N LYS A 345 -24.25 -14.70 -24.37
CA LYS A 345 -23.74 -16.07 -24.30
C LYS A 345 -24.79 -17.11 -23.92
N GLU A 346 -25.75 -16.75 -23.07
CA GLU A 346 -26.88 -17.61 -22.73
C GLU A 346 -27.76 -17.88 -23.96
N LYS A 347 -28.02 -16.86 -24.78
CA LYS A 347 -28.73 -17.01 -26.06
C LYS A 347 -27.95 -17.86 -27.07
N GLU A 348 -26.65 -17.62 -27.24
CA GLU A 348 -25.80 -18.45 -28.12
C GLU A 348 -25.86 -19.94 -27.73
N LEU A 349 -25.78 -20.23 -26.43
CA LEU A 349 -25.84 -21.60 -25.92
C LEU A 349 -27.23 -22.23 -26.08
N GLU A 350 -28.30 -21.45 -25.90
CA GLU A 350 -29.67 -21.88 -26.16
C GLU A 350 -29.88 -22.23 -27.64
N TYR A 351 -29.40 -21.38 -28.56
CA TYR A 351 -29.48 -21.65 -29.99
C TYR A 351 -28.66 -22.89 -30.41
N LEU A 352 -27.45 -23.06 -29.88
CA LEU A 352 -26.65 -24.25 -30.12
C LEU A 352 -27.38 -25.51 -29.62
N SER A 353 -27.98 -25.43 -28.43
CA SER A 353 -28.78 -26.52 -27.89
C SER A 353 -29.98 -26.84 -28.79
N PHE A 354 -30.72 -25.82 -29.25
CA PHE A 354 -31.83 -26.02 -30.19
C PHE A 354 -31.36 -26.66 -31.50
N PHE A 355 -30.24 -26.21 -32.06
CA PHE A 355 -29.68 -26.76 -33.29
C PHE A 355 -29.34 -28.26 -33.13
N ILE A 356 -28.64 -28.63 -32.05
CA ILE A 356 -28.27 -30.03 -31.75
C ILE A 356 -29.50 -30.94 -31.57
N PHE A 357 -30.58 -30.43 -30.95
CA PHE A 357 -31.76 -31.23 -30.65
C PHE A 357 -32.82 -31.27 -31.76
N ILE A 358 -32.88 -30.25 -32.62
CA ILE A 358 -33.88 -30.16 -33.69
C ILE A 358 -33.37 -30.80 -34.98
N VAL A 359 -32.08 -30.64 -35.31
CA VAL A 359 -31.53 -31.19 -36.55
C VAL A 359 -31.14 -32.65 -36.31
N PRO A 360 -31.71 -33.63 -37.04
CA PRO A 360 -31.33 -35.03 -36.88
C PRO A 360 -29.83 -35.21 -37.18
N GLN A 361 -29.14 -35.95 -36.32
CA GLN A 361 -27.69 -36.19 -36.39
C GLN A 361 -27.20 -36.71 -37.76
N PHE A 362 -28.08 -37.40 -38.50
CA PHE A 362 -27.81 -37.84 -39.87
C PHE A 362 -27.57 -36.68 -40.86
N TYR A 363 -28.35 -35.61 -40.76
CA TYR A 363 -28.19 -34.42 -41.61
C TYR A 363 -26.94 -33.62 -41.24
N ILE A 364 -26.59 -33.61 -39.95
CA ILE A 364 -25.39 -32.96 -39.45
C ILE A 364 -24.13 -33.67 -39.98
N LYS A 365 -24.10 -35.01 -39.94
CA LYS A 365 -22.95 -35.81 -40.39
C LYS A 365 -22.76 -35.79 -41.92
N ASN A 366 -23.82 -35.54 -42.68
CA ASN A 366 -23.78 -35.54 -44.14
C ASN A 366 -23.60 -34.15 -44.74
N ASN A 367 -23.59 -33.09 -43.93
CA ASN A 367 -23.40 -31.72 -44.37
C ASN A 367 -22.23 -31.10 -43.61
N GLU A 368 -21.12 -30.91 -44.33
CA GLU A 368 -19.86 -30.41 -43.77
C GLU A 368 -20.04 -29.04 -43.10
N SER A 369 -20.93 -28.18 -43.62
CA SER A 369 -21.23 -26.87 -43.03
C SER A 369 -21.92 -26.97 -41.67
N TYR A 370 -22.80 -27.96 -41.46
CA TYR A 370 -23.44 -28.19 -40.16
C TYR A 370 -22.50 -28.84 -39.16
N GLN A 371 -21.58 -29.69 -39.62
CA GLN A 371 -20.54 -30.27 -38.78
C GLN A 371 -19.53 -29.20 -38.34
N ARG A 372 -19.05 -28.36 -39.27
CA ARG A 372 -18.17 -27.23 -38.96
C ARG A 372 -18.85 -26.24 -38.01
N PHE A 373 -20.12 -25.92 -38.21
CA PHE A 373 -20.87 -25.05 -37.29
C PHE A 373 -20.92 -25.60 -35.85
N LEU A 374 -21.01 -26.92 -35.66
CA LEU A 374 -20.97 -27.50 -34.32
C LEU A 374 -19.57 -27.52 -33.70
N GLU A 375 -18.54 -27.74 -34.51
CA GLU A 375 -17.16 -27.87 -34.04
C GLU A 375 -16.50 -26.49 -33.81
N THR A 376 -16.83 -25.49 -34.62
CA THR A 376 -16.17 -24.17 -34.62
C THR A 376 -17.12 -23.00 -34.38
N GLY A 377 -18.43 -23.19 -34.47
CA GLY A 377 -19.43 -22.12 -34.33
C GLY A 377 -19.57 -21.21 -35.56
N GLN A 378 -18.99 -21.59 -36.71
CA GLN A 378 -18.99 -20.78 -37.94
C GLN A 378 -19.84 -21.43 -39.04
N VAL A 379 -20.56 -20.62 -39.82
CA VAL A 379 -21.19 -21.02 -41.09
C VAL A 379 -20.52 -20.22 -42.18
N GLU A 380 -19.77 -20.86 -43.07
CA GLU A 380 -19.24 -20.21 -44.27
C GLU A 380 -20.39 -20.02 -45.27
N GLU A 381 -20.47 -18.81 -45.84
CA GLU A 381 -21.37 -18.46 -46.95
C GLU A 381 -20.76 -18.96 -48.27
N ASP A 382 -21.45 -19.86 -48.96
CA ASP A 382 -21.24 -20.17 -50.38
C ASP A 382 -22.42 -19.66 -51.22
#